data_AF-A0A5E4QYJ3-F1
#
_entry.id   AF-A0A5E4QYJ3-F1
#
_cell.length_a   1.000
_cell.length_b   1.000
_cell.length_c   1.000
_cell.angle_alpha   90.00
_cell.angle_beta   90.00
_cell.angle_gamma   90.00
#
_symmetry.space_group_name_H-M   'P 1'
#
loop_
_entity.id
_entity.type
_entity.pdbx_description
1 polymer ?
#
loop_
_entity_poly.entity_id
_entity_poly.type
_entity_poly.pdbx_seq_one_letter_code
_entity_poly.pdbx_strand_id
1 'polypeptide(L)'
;MAPNLDRRQTSFPDLQYPLLRDQDPKTAQQWLAGKKVQDGANGLWRVHDSLYDLTNFIDFHPGGTQWLEFTKGTDITEAFETHHIRSDLAETILAKYFVCQAELPRNSPFMFKEDGFYRTLKAKIAGRLKDIPKDTRKKSDYITDALLIGLLIGSPLCCWIWRQNLILGAVTTVALGYLLSALTICAHNYFHRTDSWRMYLFNISGFSYSDWRISHAMSHHLHTNTAQDIELSMLEPFLQFLPTPDKPIWAQMAAFYYPIVFCLTSLACLLKE
;
A
#
# COMPACT_ATOMS: atom_id res chain seq x y z
N MET A 1 -30.44 -9.86 6.93
CA MET A 1 -30.87 -8.72 6.10
C MET A 1 -29.87 -8.58 4.98
N ALA A 2 -30.32 -8.43 3.73
CA ALA A 2 -29.42 -8.05 2.65
C ALA A 2 -28.74 -6.72 3.03
N PRO A 3 -27.42 -6.57 2.83
CA PRO A 3 -26.74 -5.32 3.14
C PRO A 3 -27.39 -4.20 2.34
N ASN A 4 -27.76 -3.12 3.02
CA ASN A 4 -28.36 -1.94 2.41
C ASN A 4 -27.39 -1.38 1.35
N LEU A 5 -27.74 -1.49 0.07
CA LEU A 5 -26.91 -1.06 -1.06
C LEU A 5 -26.71 0.45 -1.14
N ASP A 6 -27.52 1.25 -0.41
CA ASP A 6 -27.37 2.70 -0.25
C ASP A 6 -26.43 3.09 0.89
N ARG A 7 -25.84 2.12 1.62
CA ARG A 7 -24.76 2.38 2.60
C ARG A 7 -23.40 2.64 1.97
N ARG A 8 -23.32 2.79 0.65
CA ARG A 8 -22.09 3.19 -0.02
C ARG A 8 -21.65 4.52 0.60
N GLN A 9 -20.60 4.42 1.40
CA GLN A 9 -19.96 5.43 2.25
C GLN A 9 -20.42 6.87 1.96
N THR A 10 -21.14 7.48 2.92
CA THR A 10 -21.30 8.94 3.03
C THR A 10 -19.99 9.57 3.52
N SER A 11 -18.84 9.14 2.98
CA SER A 11 -17.57 9.77 3.32
C SER A 11 -17.67 11.21 2.87
N PHE A 12 -17.45 12.17 3.75
CA PHE A 12 -17.14 13.52 3.28
C PHE A 12 -15.71 13.46 2.75
N PRO A 13 -15.48 13.80 1.48
CA PRO A 13 -16.43 14.29 0.48
C PRO A 13 -17.05 13.16 -0.37
N ASP A 14 -18.21 13.43 -0.97
CA ASP A 14 -18.95 12.48 -1.83
C ASP A 14 -18.13 12.11 -3.08
N LEU A 15 -17.35 11.03 -2.97
CA LEU A 15 -16.57 10.47 -4.07
C LEU A 15 -17.38 9.44 -4.83
N GLN A 16 -17.12 9.30 -6.14
CA GLN A 16 -17.71 8.18 -6.88
C GLN A 16 -17.23 6.87 -6.26
N TYR A 17 -18.19 5.97 -6.06
CA TYR A 17 -17.92 4.65 -5.52
C TYR A 17 -16.98 3.87 -6.46
N PRO A 18 -15.94 3.18 -5.95
CA PRO A 18 -14.99 2.50 -6.83
C PRO A 18 -15.65 1.34 -7.56
N LEU A 19 -15.37 1.24 -8.87
CA LEU A 19 -15.75 0.07 -9.66
C LEU A 19 -15.02 -1.17 -9.13
N LEU A 20 -15.67 -2.32 -9.27
CA LEU A 20 -15.17 -3.64 -8.88
C LEU A 20 -14.91 -3.85 -7.38
N ARG A 21 -15.13 -2.84 -6.52
CA ARG A 21 -14.91 -2.94 -5.06
C ARG A 21 -15.67 -4.10 -4.39
N ASP A 22 -16.90 -4.34 -4.82
CA ASP A 22 -17.77 -5.38 -4.26
C ASP A 22 -17.67 -6.72 -5.00
N GLN A 23 -16.78 -6.85 -5.99
CA GLN A 23 -16.62 -8.09 -6.74
C GLN A 23 -15.66 -9.03 -6.03
N ASP A 24 -16.11 -10.25 -5.77
CA ASP A 24 -15.25 -11.29 -5.20
C ASP A 24 -14.40 -11.98 -6.28
N PRO A 25 -13.16 -12.39 -5.95
CA PRO A 25 -12.46 -12.10 -4.69
C PRO A 25 -11.89 -10.68 -4.70
N LYS A 26 -12.15 -9.87 -3.67
CA LYS A 26 -11.64 -8.49 -3.56
C LYS A 26 -10.12 -8.46 -3.56
N THR A 27 -9.51 -7.98 -4.65
CA THR A 27 -8.04 -7.93 -4.80
C THR A 27 -7.51 -6.54 -5.14
N ALA A 28 -6.24 -6.31 -4.80
CA ALA A 28 -5.47 -5.17 -5.25
C ALA A 28 -5.54 -4.96 -6.79
N GLN A 29 -5.46 -6.05 -7.55
CA GLN A 29 -5.54 -6.00 -9.02
C GLN A 29 -6.92 -5.56 -9.53
N GLN A 30 -8.01 -6.03 -8.91
CA GLN A 30 -9.35 -5.56 -9.25
C GLN A 30 -9.54 -4.08 -8.92
N TRP A 31 -9.03 -3.61 -7.78
CA TRP A 31 -9.07 -2.20 -7.45
C TRP A 31 -8.34 -1.36 -8.50
N LEU A 32 -7.15 -1.78 -8.90
CA LEU A 32 -6.38 -1.12 -9.95
C LEU A 32 -7.10 -1.15 -11.31
N ALA A 33 -7.75 -2.26 -11.66
CA ALA A 33 -8.57 -2.37 -12.87
C ALA A 33 -9.78 -1.41 -12.83
N GLY A 34 -10.45 -1.28 -11.69
CA GLY A 34 -11.53 -0.32 -11.49
C GLY A 34 -11.06 1.13 -11.67
N LYS A 35 -9.90 1.47 -11.08
CA LYS A 35 -9.25 2.77 -11.24
C LYS A 35 -8.95 3.09 -12.70
N LYS A 36 -8.42 2.14 -13.47
CA LYS A 36 -8.13 2.36 -14.92
C LYS A 36 -9.35 2.75 -15.74
N VAL A 37 -10.54 2.26 -15.34
CA VAL A 37 -11.80 2.61 -16.01
C VAL A 37 -12.32 3.98 -15.54
N GLN A 38 -12.19 4.31 -14.25
CA GLN A 38 -12.81 5.51 -13.67
C GLN A 38 -11.94 6.78 -13.76
N ASP A 39 -10.61 6.64 -13.83
CA ASP A 39 -9.70 7.77 -13.66
C ASP A 39 -9.57 8.66 -14.92
N GLY A 40 -10.07 8.18 -16.07
CA GLY A 40 -10.04 8.92 -17.32
C GLY A 40 -8.63 9.17 -17.85
N ALA A 41 -7.68 8.29 -17.53
CA ALA A 41 -6.29 8.44 -17.96
C ALA A 41 -6.01 7.84 -19.36
N ASN A 42 -7.01 7.20 -19.99
CA ASN A 42 -6.95 6.71 -21.38
C ASN A 42 -5.71 5.86 -21.71
N GLY A 43 -5.28 5.00 -20.78
CA GLY A 43 -4.09 4.15 -20.93
C GLY A 43 -2.74 4.85 -20.72
N LEU A 44 -2.76 6.14 -20.41
CA LEU A 44 -1.62 6.98 -20.03
C LEU A 44 -1.58 7.18 -18.50
N TRP A 45 -0.69 8.03 -18.02
CA TRP A 45 -0.66 8.45 -16.61
C TRP A 45 -1.27 9.84 -16.49
N ARG A 46 -2.26 10.00 -15.61
CA ARG A 46 -2.86 11.30 -15.32
C ARG A 46 -2.21 11.93 -14.10
N VAL A 47 -1.80 13.19 -14.23
CA VAL A 47 -1.39 14.06 -13.12
C VAL A 47 -2.15 15.38 -13.26
N HIS A 48 -2.93 15.73 -12.25
CA HIS A 48 -3.94 16.78 -12.29
C HIS A 48 -4.87 16.59 -13.50
N ASP A 49 -5.05 17.62 -14.32
CA ASP A 49 -5.89 17.57 -15.52
C ASP A 49 -5.10 17.25 -16.79
N SER A 50 -3.87 16.75 -16.66
CA SER A 50 -2.99 16.46 -17.79
C SER A 50 -2.64 14.97 -17.88
N LEU A 51 -2.54 14.47 -19.11
CA LEU A 51 -2.14 13.10 -19.45
C LEU A 51 -0.70 13.09 -19.99
N TYR A 52 0.07 12.11 -19.54
CA TYR A 52 1.49 11.97 -19.83
C TYR A 52 1.82 10.57 -20.32
N ASP A 53 2.67 10.45 -21.34
CA ASP A 53 3.25 9.17 -21.75
C ASP A 53 4.61 8.97 -21.09
N LEU A 54 4.62 8.26 -19.97
CA LEU A 54 5.83 7.96 -19.20
C LEU A 54 6.53 6.69 -19.65
N THR A 55 6.10 6.03 -20.74
CA THR A 55 6.63 4.72 -21.16
C THR A 55 8.15 4.70 -21.27
N ASN A 56 8.73 5.72 -21.91
CA ASN A 56 10.19 5.83 -22.07
C ASN A 56 10.92 6.35 -20.82
N PHE A 57 10.19 6.78 -19.79
CA PHE A 57 10.74 7.27 -18.53
C PHE A 57 10.79 6.21 -17.43
N ILE A 58 10.02 5.11 -17.57
CA ILE A 58 9.88 4.06 -16.54
C ILE A 58 11.25 3.63 -15.99
N ASP A 59 12.16 3.24 -16.88
CA ASP A 59 13.49 2.72 -16.52
C ASP A 59 14.41 3.76 -15.86
N PHE A 60 14.08 5.04 -16.00
CA PHE A 60 14.87 6.16 -15.47
C PHE A 60 14.24 6.76 -14.21
N HIS A 61 13.08 6.28 -13.78
CA HIS A 61 12.39 6.84 -12.63
C HIS A 61 13.16 6.54 -11.33
N PRO A 62 13.64 7.57 -10.59
CA PRO A 62 14.44 7.36 -9.39
C PRO A 62 13.71 6.61 -8.25
N GLY A 63 12.38 6.61 -8.28
CA GLY A 63 11.54 5.87 -7.34
C GLY A 63 11.37 4.38 -7.68
N GLY A 64 11.93 3.89 -8.78
CA GLY A 64 11.75 2.52 -9.26
C GLY A 64 10.68 2.40 -10.34
N THR A 65 10.76 1.34 -11.15
CA THR A 65 9.92 1.13 -12.33
C THR A 65 8.50 0.73 -11.96
N GLN A 66 8.36 -0.08 -10.91
CA GLN A 66 7.08 -0.73 -10.56
C GLN A 66 5.95 0.25 -10.29
N TRP A 67 6.25 1.44 -9.75
CA TRP A 67 5.23 2.47 -9.52
C TRP A 67 4.53 2.86 -10.81
N LEU A 68 5.28 3.07 -11.89
CA LEU A 68 4.72 3.49 -13.18
C LEU A 68 4.13 2.31 -13.93
N GLU A 69 4.75 1.13 -13.86
CA GLU A 69 4.23 -0.10 -14.46
C GLU A 69 2.84 -0.47 -13.93
N PHE A 70 2.66 -0.46 -12.61
CA PHE A 70 1.38 -0.83 -11.99
C PHE A 70 0.31 0.23 -12.30
N THR A 71 0.66 1.50 -12.21
CA THR A 71 -0.31 2.62 -12.35
C THR A 71 -0.58 3.05 -13.78
N LYS A 72 -0.05 2.35 -14.79
CA LYS A 72 -0.35 2.67 -16.19
C LYS A 72 -1.86 2.64 -16.44
N GLY A 73 -2.40 3.76 -16.91
CA GLY A 73 -3.82 3.94 -17.16
C GLY A 73 -4.61 4.50 -15.98
N THR A 74 -3.98 5.00 -14.91
CA THR A 74 -4.68 5.58 -13.73
C THR A 74 -4.33 7.05 -13.49
N ASP A 75 -5.11 7.70 -12.63
CA ASP A 75 -4.78 9.00 -12.03
C ASP A 75 -3.80 8.76 -10.87
N ILE A 76 -2.60 9.31 -11.03
CA ILE A 76 -1.50 9.20 -10.07
C ILE A 76 -1.20 10.52 -9.36
N THR A 77 -2.13 11.49 -9.40
CA THR A 77 -1.89 12.82 -8.83
C THR A 77 -1.56 12.78 -7.34
N GLU A 78 -2.33 12.08 -6.52
CA GLU A 78 -2.07 11.97 -5.07
C GLU A 78 -0.70 11.34 -4.81
N ALA A 79 -0.33 10.32 -5.59
CA ALA A 79 0.98 9.68 -5.51
C ALA A 79 2.10 10.66 -5.90
N PHE A 80 1.92 11.38 -7.01
CA PHE A 80 2.86 12.38 -7.50
C PHE A 80 3.08 13.48 -6.46
N GLU A 81 2.00 14.04 -5.92
CA GLU A 81 2.04 15.13 -4.96
C GLU A 81 2.65 14.73 -3.63
N THR A 82 2.38 13.50 -3.17
CA THR A 82 2.86 13.03 -1.86
C THR A 82 4.33 12.62 -1.89
N HIS A 83 4.80 12.02 -2.98
CA HIS A 83 6.15 11.44 -3.01
C HIS A 83 7.21 12.40 -3.57
N HIS A 84 6.82 13.35 -4.42
CA HIS A 84 7.74 14.35 -4.99
C HIS A 84 7.77 15.62 -4.12
N ILE A 85 8.40 15.52 -2.94
CA ILE A 85 8.51 16.64 -1.99
C ILE A 85 9.19 17.88 -2.59
N ARG A 86 10.20 17.67 -3.46
CA ARG A 86 10.78 18.72 -4.31
C ARG A 86 10.06 18.69 -5.66
N SER A 87 8.92 19.38 -5.73
CA SER A 87 8.00 19.25 -6.86
C SER A 87 8.50 19.94 -8.13
N ASP A 88 9.30 20.99 -8.00
CA ASP A 88 9.89 21.76 -9.10
C ASP A 88 10.67 20.90 -10.12
N LEU A 89 11.55 20.03 -9.62
CA LEU A 89 12.32 19.12 -10.48
C LEU A 89 11.42 18.08 -11.16
N ALA A 90 10.49 17.51 -10.39
CA ALA A 90 9.58 16.49 -10.90
C ALA A 90 8.64 17.05 -11.97
N GLU A 91 8.06 18.23 -11.74
CA GLU A 91 7.19 18.95 -12.68
C GLU A 91 7.94 19.32 -13.97
N THR A 92 9.20 19.78 -13.86
CA THR A 92 10.05 20.10 -15.02
C THR A 92 10.33 18.87 -15.89
N ILE A 93 10.59 17.72 -15.27
CA ILE A 93 10.80 16.45 -15.99
C ILE A 93 9.48 15.97 -16.61
N LEU A 94 8.39 16.02 -15.85
CA LEU A 94 7.06 15.56 -16.25
C LEU A 94 6.54 16.31 -17.48
N ALA A 95 6.79 17.61 -17.58
CA ALA A 95 6.38 18.45 -18.72
C ALA A 95 6.87 17.92 -20.09
N LYS A 96 7.99 17.20 -20.13
CA LYS A 96 8.54 16.61 -21.38
C LYS A 96 7.70 15.48 -21.95
N TYR A 97 6.87 14.87 -21.11
CA TYR A 97 6.05 13.69 -21.45
C TYR A 97 4.57 14.04 -21.64
N PHE A 98 4.24 15.34 -21.65
CA PHE A 98 2.86 15.81 -21.82
C PHE A 98 2.30 15.40 -23.18
N VAL A 99 1.07 14.87 -23.18
CA VAL A 99 0.35 14.47 -24.39
C VAL A 99 -0.85 15.39 -24.62
N CYS A 100 -1.78 15.46 -23.67
CA CYS A 100 -3.00 16.24 -23.79
C CYS A 100 -3.64 16.51 -22.40
N GLN A 101 -4.69 17.33 -22.37
CA GLN A 101 -5.52 17.49 -21.18
C GLN A 101 -6.53 16.34 -21.08
N ALA A 102 -6.89 15.95 -19.85
CA ALA A 102 -7.93 14.98 -19.57
C ALA A 102 -9.31 15.55 -19.93
N GLU A 103 -10.19 14.71 -20.47
CA GLU A 103 -11.53 15.13 -20.91
C GLU A 103 -12.53 15.24 -19.74
N LEU A 104 -12.34 14.42 -18.71
CA LEU A 104 -13.25 14.31 -17.57
C LEU A 104 -12.61 14.87 -16.30
N PRO A 105 -13.40 15.48 -15.40
CA PRO A 105 -12.89 15.94 -14.10
C PRO A 105 -12.38 14.78 -13.26
N ARG A 106 -11.46 15.07 -12.33
CA ARG A 106 -10.90 14.08 -11.40
C ARG A 106 -11.94 13.60 -10.40
N ASN A 107 -11.89 12.31 -10.06
CA ASN A 107 -12.63 11.75 -8.92
C ASN A 107 -11.80 11.83 -7.64
N SER A 108 -11.42 13.04 -7.24
CA SER A 108 -10.64 13.29 -6.03
C SER A 108 -11.05 14.63 -5.42
N PRO A 109 -11.06 14.76 -4.09
CA PRO A 109 -11.36 16.04 -3.45
C PRO A 109 -10.14 16.94 -3.29
N PHE A 110 -8.95 16.42 -3.56
CA PHE A 110 -7.70 17.12 -3.34
C PHE A 110 -7.34 17.94 -4.57
N MET A 111 -7.49 19.25 -4.45
CA MET A 111 -7.16 20.21 -5.51
C MET A 111 -5.69 20.60 -5.57
N PHE A 112 -4.91 20.35 -4.49
CA PHE A 112 -3.49 20.70 -4.39
C PHE A 112 -3.11 22.13 -4.80
N LYS A 113 -3.98 23.11 -4.49
CA LYS A 113 -3.73 24.55 -4.74
C LYS A 113 -2.39 25.00 -4.17
N GLU A 114 -1.67 25.83 -4.92
CA GLU A 114 -0.33 26.34 -4.57
C GLU A 114 -0.32 27.10 -3.23
N ASP A 115 -1.34 27.92 -2.98
CA ASP A 115 -1.56 28.65 -1.72
C ASP A 115 -2.34 27.84 -0.66
N GLY A 116 -2.67 26.59 -0.98
CA GLY A 116 -3.42 25.69 -0.12
C GLY A 116 -2.60 25.09 1.02
N PHE A 117 -3.32 24.48 1.97
CA PHE A 117 -2.72 23.84 3.16
C PHE A 117 -1.64 22.81 2.79
N TYR A 118 -1.96 21.89 1.86
CA TYR A 118 -1.07 20.78 1.52
C TYR A 118 0.26 21.26 0.92
N ARG A 119 0.22 22.13 -0.10
CA ARG A 119 1.43 22.69 -0.74
C ARG A 119 2.25 23.52 0.25
N THR A 120 1.58 24.30 1.11
CA THR A 120 2.25 25.04 2.20
C THR A 120 2.96 24.10 3.17
N LEU A 121 2.31 23.01 3.59
CA LEU A 121 2.91 22.01 4.48
C LEU A 121 4.09 21.30 3.80
N LYS A 122 3.92 20.87 2.55
CA LYS A 122 4.95 20.22 1.74
C LYS A 122 6.20 21.10 1.60
N ALA A 123 6.05 22.39 1.32
CA ALA A 123 7.17 23.33 1.24
C ALA A 123 7.91 23.50 2.58
N LYS A 124 7.18 23.59 3.69
CA LYS A 124 7.77 23.65 5.04
C LYS A 124 8.55 22.37 5.37
N ILE A 125 7.99 21.20 5.04
CA ILE A 125 8.65 19.89 5.22
C ILE A 125 9.91 19.81 4.35
N ALA A 126 9.84 20.23 3.09
CA ALA A 126 10.99 20.24 2.17
C ALA A 126 12.16 21.05 2.76
N GLY A 127 11.87 22.20 3.38
CA GLY A 127 12.86 23.02 4.08
C GLY A 127 13.50 22.35 5.30
N ARG A 128 12.82 21.38 5.92
CA ARG A 128 13.29 20.61 7.09
C ARG A 128 13.98 19.30 6.73
N LEU A 129 13.81 18.78 5.51
CA LEU A 129 14.44 17.51 5.10
C LEU A 129 15.97 17.53 5.22
N LYS A 130 16.60 18.69 5.09
CA LYS A 130 18.06 18.86 5.26
C LYS A 130 18.55 18.63 6.69
N ASP A 131 17.65 18.75 7.67
CA ASP A 131 17.96 18.55 9.10
C ASP A 131 17.98 17.05 9.46
N ILE A 132 17.47 16.18 8.58
CA ILE A 132 17.44 14.73 8.79
C ILE A 132 18.81 14.13 8.48
N PRO A 133 19.42 13.35 9.41
CA PRO A 133 20.69 12.69 9.15
C PRO A 133 20.61 11.75 7.95
N LYS A 134 21.57 11.86 7.02
CA LYS A 134 21.60 11.08 5.77
C LYS A 134 21.59 9.57 5.99
N ASP A 135 22.22 9.13 7.07
CA ASP A 135 22.41 7.71 7.40
C ASP A 135 21.24 7.08 8.17
N THR A 136 20.17 7.85 8.48
CA THR A 136 19.01 7.34 9.22
C THR A 136 18.43 6.07 8.58
N ARG A 137 18.50 5.97 7.24
CA ARG A 137 18.01 4.82 6.46
C ARG A 137 18.80 3.54 6.71
N LYS A 138 20.12 3.64 6.93
CA LYS A 138 21.00 2.48 7.13
C LYS A 138 20.61 1.66 8.36
N LYS A 139 20.05 2.32 9.38
CA LYS A 139 19.56 1.63 10.58
C LYS A 139 18.44 0.64 10.24
N SER A 140 17.49 1.03 9.39
CA SER A 140 16.44 0.12 8.91
C SER A 140 17.02 -1.05 8.14
N ASP A 141 18.03 -0.79 7.28
CA ASP A 141 18.67 -1.82 6.47
C ASP A 141 19.36 -2.86 7.35
N TYR A 142 20.17 -2.42 8.32
CA TYR A 142 20.87 -3.33 9.24
C TYR A 142 19.90 -4.15 10.10
N ILE A 143 18.83 -3.54 10.60
CA ILE A 143 17.82 -4.27 11.40
C ILE A 143 17.13 -5.32 10.52
N THR A 144 16.71 -4.95 9.32
CA THR A 144 16.04 -5.87 8.39
C THR A 144 16.94 -7.05 8.03
N ASP A 145 18.21 -6.78 7.70
CA ASP A 145 19.18 -7.81 7.35
C ASP A 145 19.49 -8.74 8.54
N ALA A 146 19.62 -8.19 9.75
CA ALA A 146 19.85 -8.98 10.95
C ALA A 146 18.65 -9.89 11.28
N LEU A 147 17.42 -9.39 11.11
CA LEU A 147 16.20 -10.20 11.26
C LEU A 147 16.15 -11.34 10.23
N LEU A 148 16.53 -11.08 8.98
CA LEU A 148 16.61 -12.10 7.93
C LEU A 148 17.66 -13.16 8.27
N ILE A 149 18.87 -12.75 8.63
CA ILE A 149 19.95 -13.68 9.03
C ILE A 149 19.51 -14.52 10.23
N GLY A 150 18.91 -13.89 11.24
CA GLY A 150 18.36 -14.57 12.41
C GLY A 150 17.30 -15.61 12.03
N LEU A 151 16.43 -15.30 11.08
CA LEU A 151 15.41 -16.23 10.60
C LEU A 151 16.03 -17.41 9.84
N LEU A 152 16.99 -17.13 8.95
CA LEU A 152 17.68 -18.15 8.15
C LEU A 152 18.49 -19.13 9.02
N ILE A 153 19.14 -18.66 10.09
CA ILE A 153 19.88 -19.50 11.04
C ILE A 153 18.93 -20.19 12.01
N GLY A 154 17.95 -19.45 12.54
CA GLY A 154 17.05 -19.94 13.57
C GLY A 154 16.10 -21.02 13.08
N SER A 155 15.67 -20.98 11.81
CA SER A 155 14.75 -21.96 11.22
C SER A 155 15.30 -23.41 11.27
N PRO A 156 16.47 -23.73 10.68
CA PRO A 156 17.03 -25.08 10.78
C PRO A 156 17.39 -25.48 12.22
N LEU A 157 17.82 -24.51 13.04
CA LEU A 157 18.09 -24.76 14.46
C LEU A 157 16.82 -25.18 15.21
N CYS A 158 15.69 -24.53 14.95
CA CYS A 158 14.39 -24.91 15.51
C CYS A 158 14.02 -26.34 15.12
N CYS A 159 14.16 -26.70 13.84
CA CYS A 159 13.94 -28.07 13.38
C CYS A 159 14.82 -29.09 14.12
N TRP A 160 16.09 -28.75 14.38
CA TRP A 160 16.97 -29.61 15.17
C TRP A 160 16.52 -29.71 16.63
N ILE A 161 16.16 -28.58 17.27
CA ILE A 161 15.67 -28.53 18.66
C ILE A 161 14.41 -29.39 18.83
N TRP A 162 13.47 -29.36 17.89
CA TRP A 162 12.27 -30.21 17.92
C TRP A 162 12.59 -31.70 18.05
N ARG A 163 13.71 -32.17 17.48
CA ARG A 163 14.15 -33.56 17.61
C ARG A 163 14.73 -33.88 18.98
N GLN A 164 15.20 -32.88 19.71
CA GLN A 164 15.82 -33.05 21.03
C GLN A 164 14.80 -32.87 22.17
N ASN A 165 13.93 -31.87 22.05
CA ASN A 165 12.98 -31.49 23.09
C ASN A 165 11.76 -30.79 22.49
N LEU A 166 10.58 -31.38 22.69
CA LEU A 166 9.32 -30.88 22.14
C LEU A 166 8.93 -29.51 22.72
N ILE A 167 9.11 -29.30 24.02
CA ILE A 167 8.74 -28.04 24.68
C ILE A 167 9.64 -26.91 24.17
N LEU A 168 10.96 -27.15 24.11
CA LEU A 168 11.90 -26.15 23.60
C LEU A 168 11.65 -25.89 22.11
N GLY A 169 11.35 -26.91 21.31
CA GLY A 169 10.98 -26.76 19.91
C GLY A 169 9.75 -25.88 19.72
N ALA A 170 8.70 -26.10 20.52
CA ALA A 170 7.50 -25.28 20.51
C ALA A 170 7.80 -23.82 20.88
N VAL A 171 8.59 -23.57 21.93
CA VAL A 171 8.99 -22.22 22.35
C VAL A 171 9.80 -21.52 21.26
N THR A 172 10.78 -22.19 20.66
CA THR A 172 11.58 -21.63 19.57
C THR A 172 10.73 -21.36 18.33
N THR A 173 9.70 -22.16 18.05
CA THR A 173 8.76 -21.92 16.95
C THR A 173 8.01 -20.60 17.14
N VAL A 174 7.48 -20.36 18.33
CA VAL A 174 6.79 -19.10 18.66
C VAL A 174 7.75 -17.91 18.54
N ALA A 175 8.99 -18.05 19.04
CA ALA A 175 10.00 -17.01 18.93
C ALA A 175 10.37 -16.69 17.47
N LEU A 176 10.47 -17.70 16.61
CA LEU A 176 10.68 -17.51 15.17
C LEU A 176 9.47 -16.88 14.48
N GLY A 177 8.25 -17.19 14.91
CA GLY A 177 7.04 -16.52 14.42
C GLY A 177 7.07 -15.02 14.70
N TYR A 178 7.53 -14.61 15.89
CA TYR A 178 7.73 -13.20 16.23
C TYR A 178 8.84 -12.57 15.37
N LEU A 179 9.95 -13.28 15.17
CA LEU A 179 11.05 -12.82 14.32
C LEU A 179 10.61 -12.61 12.87
N LEU A 180 9.86 -13.56 12.30
CA LEU A 180 9.27 -13.45 10.97
C LEU A 180 8.29 -12.28 10.89
N SER A 181 7.45 -12.10 11.90
CA SER A 181 6.51 -10.96 11.97
C SER A 181 7.26 -9.62 11.97
N ALA A 182 8.33 -9.51 12.76
CA ALA A 182 9.19 -8.33 12.78
C ALA A 182 9.88 -8.10 11.42
N LEU A 183 10.41 -9.16 10.78
CA LEU A 183 11.01 -9.06 9.44
C LEU A 183 9.99 -8.57 8.41
N THR A 184 8.77 -9.08 8.45
CA THR A 184 7.66 -8.72 7.56
C THR A 184 7.31 -7.24 7.72
N ILE A 185 7.20 -6.76 8.96
CA ILE A 185 6.99 -5.34 9.25
C ILE A 185 8.21 -4.53 8.80
N CYS A 186 9.44 -4.99 8.96
CA CYS A 186 10.59 -4.25 8.45
C CYS A 186 10.56 -4.16 6.91
N ALA A 187 10.25 -5.27 6.22
CA ALA A 187 10.13 -5.36 4.77
C ALA A 187 9.06 -4.42 4.20
N HIS A 188 7.92 -4.21 4.89
CA HIS A 188 6.87 -3.30 4.41
C HIS A 188 7.39 -1.87 4.19
N ASN A 189 8.37 -1.41 4.98
CA ASN A 189 8.90 -0.05 4.84
C ASN A 189 9.54 0.20 3.47
N TYR A 190 9.95 -0.86 2.77
CA TYR A 190 10.57 -0.77 1.45
C TYR A 190 9.52 -0.55 0.35
N PHE A 191 8.22 -0.74 0.64
CA PHE A 191 7.13 -0.36 -0.27
C PHE A 191 6.99 1.14 -0.42
N HIS A 192 7.57 1.93 0.49
CA HIS A 192 7.53 3.40 0.45
C HIS A 192 8.85 4.00 -0.04
N ARG A 193 9.73 3.17 -0.63
CA ARG A 193 11.07 3.55 -1.08
C ARG A 193 11.24 3.25 -2.56
N THR A 194 12.42 3.58 -3.08
CA THR A 194 12.86 3.06 -4.38
C THR A 194 12.95 1.55 -4.35
N ASP A 195 12.74 0.91 -5.50
CA ASP A 195 12.72 -0.55 -5.63
C ASP A 195 14.00 -1.16 -5.05
N SER A 196 13.82 -2.18 -4.22
CA SER A 196 14.91 -2.83 -3.50
C SER A 196 14.55 -4.28 -3.23
N TRP A 197 15.55 -5.17 -3.26
CA TRP A 197 15.34 -6.59 -2.98
C TRP A 197 14.70 -6.86 -1.60
N ARG A 198 14.87 -5.95 -0.63
CA ARG A 198 14.28 -6.07 0.71
C ARG A 198 12.76 -6.02 0.72
N MET A 199 12.12 -5.45 -0.31
CA MET A 199 10.67 -5.48 -0.43
C MET A 199 10.14 -6.90 -0.62
N TYR A 200 10.90 -7.75 -1.33
CA TYR A 200 10.52 -9.14 -1.59
C TYR A 200 10.56 -10.01 -0.33
N LEU A 201 11.26 -9.58 0.72
CA LEU A 201 11.27 -10.30 2.01
C LEU A 201 9.88 -10.38 2.65
N PHE A 202 8.97 -9.48 2.27
CA PHE A 202 7.58 -9.54 2.69
C PHE A 202 6.92 -10.86 2.28
N ASN A 203 7.30 -11.45 1.15
CA ASN A 203 6.74 -12.72 0.66
C ASN A 203 7.00 -13.90 1.59
N ILE A 204 8.03 -13.84 2.44
CA ILE A 204 8.33 -14.91 3.41
C ILE A 204 7.17 -15.09 4.41
N SER A 205 6.36 -14.05 4.62
CA SER A 205 5.16 -14.09 5.45
C SER A 205 3.94 -14.72 4.79
N GLY A 206 4.04 -15.07 3.51
CA GLY A 206 2.93 -15.56 2.69
C GLY A 206 2.04 -14.49 2.05
N PHE A 207 2.27 -13.21 2.36
CA PHE A 207 1.63 -12.12 1.64
C PHE A 207 2.42 -11.72 0.39
N SER A 208 1.73 -11.31 -0.67
CA SER A 208 2.37 -10.86 -1.91
C SER A 208 2.79 -9.39 -1.81
N TYR A 209 4.08 -9.11 -1.97
CA TYR A 209 4.62 -7.74 -1.92
C TYR A 209 3.98 -6.83 -2.99
N SER A 210 3.69 -7.36 -4.18
CA SER A 210 3.14 -6.58 -5.29
C SER A 210 1.69 -6.18 -5.03
N ASP A 211 0.88 -7.12 -4.53
CA ASP A 211 -0.49 -6.81 -4.14
C ASP A 211 -0.52 -5.88 -2.92
N TRP A 212 0.36 -6.09 -1.93
CA TRP A 212 0.44 -5.21 -0.77
C TRP A 212 0.92 -3.81 -1.14
N ARG A 213 1.83 -3.66 -2.11
CA ARG A 213 2.24 -2.34 -2.61
C ARG A 213 1.05 -1.59 -3.22
N ILE A 214 0.15 -2.28 -3.91
CA ILE A 214 -1.05 -1.68 -4.49
C ILE A 214 -2.10 -1.41 -3.38
N SER A 215 -2.48 -2.41 -2.58
CA SER A 215 -3.52 -2.25 -1.54
C SER A 215 -3.11 -1.24 -0.48
N HIS A 216 -1.86 -1.32 -0.01
CA HIS A 216 -1.40 -0.53 1.11
C HIS A 216 -0.87 0.82 0.65
N ALA A 217 0.14 0.84 -0.22
CA ALA A 217 0.81 2.09 -0.58
C ALA A 217 0.01 2.95 -1.56
N MET A 218 -0.70 2.35 -2.52
CA MET A 218 -1.47 3.11 -3.52
C MET A 218 -2.91 3.34 -3.10
N SER A 219 -3.59 2.34 -2.52
CA SER A 219 -4.99 2.49 -2.10
C SER A 219 -5.10 3.06 -0.68
N HIS A 220 -4.60 2.36 0.34
CA HIS A 220 -4.78 2.77 1.74
C HIS A 220 -4.09 4.09 2.09
N HIS A 221 -2.82 4.30 1.76
CA HIS A 221 -2.11 5.55 2.13
C HIS A 221 -2.59 6.79 1.36
N LEU A 222 -3.07 6.65 0.12
CA LEU A 222 -3.56 7.80 -0.66
C LEU A 222 -5.03 8.12 -0.39
N HIS A 223 -5.80 7.13 0.05
CA HIS A 223 -7.26 7.22 0.18
C HIS A 223 -7.77 6.73 1.53
N THR A 224 -6.94 6.80 2.58
CA THR A 224 -7.16 6.20 3.90
C THR A 224 -8.56 6.45 4.43
N ASN A 225 -9.25 5.39 4.84
CA ASN A 225 -10.59 5.46 5.43
C ASN A 225 -11.69 6.03 4.52
N THR A 226 -11.47 6.12 3.21
CA THR A 226 -12.49 6.52 2.22
C THR A 226 -13.01 5.31 1.44
N ALA A 227 -14.03 5.51 0.58
CA ALA A 227 -14.51 4.45 -0.30
C ALA A 227 -13.44 3.91 -1.26
N GLN A 228 -12.41 4.69 -1.56
CA GLN A 228 -11.31 4.29 -2.43
C GLN A 228 -10.24 3.44 -1.71
N ASP A 229 -10.33 3.28 -0.39
CA ASP A 229 -9.45 2.41 0.41
C ASP A 229 -9.94 0.96 0.35
N ILE A 230 -9.26 0.11 -0.42
CA ILE A 230 -9.63 -1.29 -0.61
C ILE A 230 -9.46 -2.10 0.68
N GLU A 231 -8.48 -1.76 1.54
CA GLU A 231 -8.17 -2.51 2.75
C GLU A 231 -9.34 -2.50 3.75
N LEU A 232 -10.19 -1.47 3.71
CA LEU A 232 -11.44 -1.43 4.44
C LEU A 232 -12.41 -2.56 4.08
N SER A 233 -12.38 -3.02 2.82
CA SER A 233 -13.34 -3.98 2.27
C SER A 233 -12.78 -5.38 2.06
N MET A 234 -11.46 -5.53 1.90
CA MET A 234 -10.81 -6.80 1.56
C MET A 234 -11.06 -7.90 2.59
N LEU A 235 -11.21 -7.53 3.86
CA LEU A 235 -11.40 -8.47 4.97
C LEU A 235 -12.86 -8.52 5.45
N GLU A 236 -13.77 -7.80 4.80
CA GLU A 236 -15.20 -7.92 5.07
C GLU A 236 -15.76 -9.26 4.55
N PRO A 237 -16.75 -9.85 5.22
CA PRO A 237 -17.42 -9.33 6.42
C PRO A 237 -16.66 -9.62 7.73
N PHE A 238 -15.54 -10.34 7.70
CA PHE A 238 -14.84 -10.83 8.90
C PHE A 238 -14.27 -9.69 9.77
N LEU A 239 -13.66 -8.68 9.16
CA LEU A 239 -13.19 -7.48 9.84
C LEU A 239 -13.90 -6.26 9.25
N GLN A 240 -14.59 -5.51 10.12
CA GLN A 240 -15.31 -4.30 9.74
C GLN A 240 -14.63 -3.10 10.39
N PHE A 241 -13.85 -2.36 9.62
CA PHE A 241 -13.05 -1.24 10.14
C PHE A 241 -13.90 0.02 10.37
N LEU A 242 -14.86 0.31 9.50
CA LEU A 242 -15.66 1.55 9.56
C LEU A 242 -16.60 1.58 10.77
N PRO A 243 -16.65 2.68 11.56
CA PRO A 243 -17.49 2.77 12.75
C PRO A 243 -18.96 3.07 12.38
N THR A 244 -19.74 2.04 12.04
CA THR A 244 -21.18 2.23 11.79
C THR A 244 -22.00 2.16 13.09
N PRO A 245 -23.08 2.95 13.23
CA PRO A 245 -23.93 2.92 14.43
C PRO A 245 -24.56 1.55 14.73
N ASP A 246 -24.71 0.73 13.71
CA ASP A 246 -25.32 -0.60 13.78
C ASP A 246 -24.29 -1.74 13.77
N LYS A 247 -22.99 -1.43 13.94
CA LYS A 247 -21.93 -2.44 13.93
C LYS A 247 -22.21 -3.50 15.00
N PRO A 248 -22.32 -4.79 14.65
CA PRO A 248 -22.65 -5.83 15.62
C PRO A 248 -21.52 -6.02 16.64
N ILE A 249 -21.86 -6.47 17.85
CA ILE A 249 -20.90 -6.63 18.96
C ILE A 249 -19.70 -7.50 18.56
N TRP A 250 -19.93 -8.59 17.83
CA TRP A 250 -18.83 -9.46 17.37
C TRP A 250 -17.86 -8.69 16.44
N ALA A 251 -18.32 -7.76 15.61
CA ALA A 251 -17.44 -6.94 14.76
C ALA A 251 -16.68 -5.89 15.57
N GLN A 252 -17.28 -5.37 16.66
CA GLN A 252 -16.59 -4.49 17.61
C GLN A 252 -15.49 -5.22 18.40
N MET A 253 -15.64 -6.54 18.58
CA MET A 253 -14.67 -7.43 19.23
C MET A 253 -13.53 -7.90 18.30
N ALA A 254 -13.34 -7.28 17.13
CA ALA A 254 -12.31 -7.63 16.15
C ALA A 254 -10.90 -7.82 16.73
N ALA A 255 -10.53 -7.03 17.74
CA ALA A 255 -9.24 -7.13 18.42
C ALA A 255 -8.94 -8.54 18.99
N PHE A 256 -9.96 -9.36 19.28
CA PHE A 256 -9.79 -10.70 19.85
C PHE A 256 -9.60 -11.80 18.81
N TYR A 257 -10.01 -11.60 17.55
CA TYR A 257 -9.92 -12.63 16.51
C TYR A 257 -9.21 -12.17 15.24
N TYR A 258 -8.81 -10.90 15.12
CA TYR A 258 -8.01 -10.44 13.98
C TYR A 258 -6.74 -11.28 13.73
N PRO A 259 -6.01 -11.82 14.75
CA PRO A 259 -4.82 -12.61 14.47
C PRO A 259 -5.16 -13.91 13.71
N ILE A 260 -6.33 -14.49 13.99
CA ILE A 260 -6.82 -15.68 13.30
C ILE A 260 -7.18 -15.34 11.85
N VAL A 261 -7.90 -14.23 11.65
CA VAL A 261 -8.28 -13.77 10.29
C VAL A 261 -7.03 -13.52 9.45
N PHE A 262 -6.06 -12.75 9.95
CA PHE A 262 -4.82 -12.47 9.22
C PHE A 262 -3.96 -13.71 8.97
N CYS A 263 -3.94 -14.67 9.90
CA CYS A 263 -3.27 -15.96 9.69
C CYS A 263 -3.90 -16.74 8.52
N LEU A 264 -5.24 -16.81 8.48
CA LEU A 264 -5.96 -17.46 7.37
C LEU A 264 -5.80 -16.70 6.06
N THR A 265 -5.77 -15.36 6.09
CA THR A 265 -5.52 -14.54 4.89
C THR A 265 -4.12 -14.77 4.33
N SER A 266 -3.08 -14.79 5.17
CA SER A 266 -1.71 -15.13 4.76
C SER A 266 -1.65 -16.50 4.07
N LEU A 267 -2.30 -17.51 4.66
CA LEU A 267 -2.38 -18.84 4.05
C LEU A 267 -3.14 -18.85 2.73
N ALA A 268 -4.24 -18.11 2.63
CA ALA A 268 -5.01 -18.00 1.39
C ALA A 268 -4.21 -17.31 0.27
N CYS A 269 -3.42 -16.28 0.60
CA CYS A 269 -2.53 -15.61 -0.35
C CYS A 269 -1.44 -16.57 -0.86
N LEU A 270 -0.85 -17.40 0.01
CA LEU A 270 0.12 -18.43 -0.37
C LEU A 270 -0.43 -19.47 -1.37
N LEU A 271 -1.73 -19.76 -1.31
CA LEU A 271 -2.37 -20.75 -2.19
C LEU A 271 -2.81 -20.17 -3.54
N LYS A 272 -2.76 -18.85 -3.69
CA LYS A 272 -3.26 -18.12 -4.86
C LYS A 272 -2.19 -17.87 -5.92
N GLU A 273 -0.92 -17.98 -5.53
CA GLU A 273 0.26 -17.98 -6.41
C GLU A 273 0.68 -19.42 -6.76
#